data_AF-A0A9Q1CSB6-F1
#
_entry.id   AF-A0A9Q1CSB6-F1
#
_cell.length_a   1.000
_cell.length_b   1.000
_cell.length_c   1.000
_cell.angle_alpha   90.00
_cell.angle_beta   90.00
_cell.angle_gamma   90.00
#
_symmetry.space_group_name_H-M   'P 1'
#
loop_
_entity.id
_entity.type
_entity.pdbx_description
1 polymer ?
#
loop_
_entity_poly.entity_id
_entity_poly.type
_entity_poly.pdbx_seq_one_letter_code
_entity_poly.pdbx_strand_id
1 'polypeptide(L)'
;MTVRGHNVIVCDDEVGKAVALDMNGNVVYEFMKPADDSGNWIPIKVCCDSRGFVYILWCSGDNRRRVIVQNSLDSENVLRVLPVDDNAFSVTVMKASNKERLLVATVNTGKLAIYDLVSFRTRQIATRIPIKIVNIENENIVQYNFQYVGANVTQESF
;
A
#
# COMPACT_ATOMS: atom_id res chain seq x y z
N MET A 1 11.75 5.14 1.94
CA MET A 1 12.06 5.00 3.38
C MET A 1 10.95 5.64 4.20
N THR A 2 10.76 5.16 5.43
CA THR A 2 9.89 5.78 6.45
C THR A 2 10.48 5.52 7.84
N VAL A 3 9.97 6.16 8.88
CA VAL A 3 10.46 6.00 10.26
C VAL A 3 9.32 5.50 11.15
N ARG A 4 9.58 4.46 11.94
CA ARG A 4 8.67 3.94 12.96
C ARG A 4 9.43 3.76 14.28
N GLY A 5 9.06 4.53 15.30
CA GLY A 5 9.78 4.53 16.57
C GLY A 5 11.25 4.93 16.38
N HIS A 6 12.17 4.07 16.81
CA HIS A 6 13.62 4.26 16.64
C HIS A 6 14.20 3.54 15.42
N ASN A 7 13.34 3.06 14.51
CA ASN A 7 13.77 2.30 13.36
C ASN A 7 13.49 3.06 12.05
N VAL A 8 14.42 2.96 11.12
CA VAL A 8 14.26 3.43 9.73
C VAL A 8 13.89 2.22 8.88
N ILE A 9 12.76 2.30 8.18
CA ILE A 9 12.32 1.25 7.27
C ILE A 9 12.68 1.65 5.84
N VAL A 10 13.40 0.78 5.14
CA VAL A 10 13.91 1.02 3.79
C VAL A 10 13.45 -0.08 2.84
N CYS A 11 13.29 0.31 1.57
CA CYS A 11 13.14 -0.62 0.46
C CYS A 11 14.47 -0.60 -0.29
N ASP A 12 15.10 -1.76 -0.39
CA ASP A 12 16.26 -2.04 -1.20
C ASP A 12 15.77 -2.78 -2.45
N ASP A 13 15.65 -2.03 -3.53
CA ASP A 13 15.14 -2.54 -4.80
C ASP A 13 16.20 -3.34 -5.57
N GLU A 14 17.50 -3.08 -5.34
CA GLU A 14 18.59 -3.84 -5.94
C GLU A 14 18.64 -5.28 -5.41
N VAL A 15 18.43 -5.46 -4.10
CA VAL A 15 18.46 -6.78 -3.44
C VAL A 15 17.06 -7.39 -3.33
N GLY A 16 16.00 -6.62 -3.61
CA GLY A 16 14.61 -7.08 -3.54
C GLY A 16 14.12 -7.26 -2.10
N LYS A 17 14.63 -6.46 -1.16
CA LYS A 17 14.36 -6.58 0.27
C LYS A 17 13.77 -5.31 0.86
N ALA A 18 12.88 -5.47 1.82
CA ALA A 18 12.47 -4.37 2.68
C ALA A 18 12.91 -4.70 4.10
N VAL A 19 13.60 -3.76 4.75
CA VAL A 19 14.19 -4.00 6.09
C VAL A 19 13.93 -2.83 7.02
N ALA A 20 13.92 -3.11 8.32
CA ALA A 20 14.02 -2.11 9.37
C ALA A 20 15.47 -2.06 9.87
N LEU A 21 16.01 -0.87 9.97
CA LEU A 21 17.32 -0.56 10.50
C LEU A 21 17.19 0.15 11.85
N ASP A 22 18.06 -0.15 12.80
CA ASP A 22 18.23 0.71 13.98
C ASP A 22 18.93 2.04 13.60
N MET A 23 19.07 2.95 14.57
CA MET A 23 19.74 4.25 14.36
C MET A 23 21.25 4.12 14.08
N ASN A 24 21.85 2.95 14.29
CA ASN A 24 23.24 2.66 13.96
C ASN A 24 23.39 2.06 12.55
N GLY A 25 22.28 1.82 11.84
CA GLY A 25 22.26 1.23 10.51
C GLY A 25 22.26 -0.31 10.49
N ASN A 26 22.08 -0.98 11.63
CA ASN A 26 22.01 -2.44 11.68
C ASN A 26 20.62 -2.92 11.29
N VAL A 27 20.54 -3.97 10.48
CA VAL A 27 19.27 -4.65 10.17
C VAL A 27 18.73 -5.33 11.43
N VAL A 28 17.55 -4.91 11.87
CA VAL A 28 16.85 -5.51 13.02
C VAL A 28 15.64 -6.35 12.60
N TYR A 29 15.17 -6.17 11.36
CA TYR A 29 14.02 -6.92 10.84
C TYR A 29 14.00 -6.92 9.31
N GLU A 30 13.60 -8.03 8.69
CA GLU A 30 13.33 -8.15 7.26
C GLU A 30 11.82 -8.39 7.06
N PHE A 31 11.19 -7.59 6.20
CA PHE A 31 9.76 -7.67 5.94
C PHE A 31 9.43 -8.73 4.89
N MET A 32 8.32 -9.42 5.12
CA MET A 32 7.84 -10.45 4.22
C MET A 32 7.36 -9.87 2.87
N LYS A 33 7.76 -10.55 1.81
CA LYS A 33 7.28 -10.36 0.44
C LYS A 33 5.94 -11.07 0.21
N PRO A 34 5.21 -10.76 -0.88
CA PRO A 34 4.04 -11.55 -1.29
C PRO A 34 4.39 -13.04 -1.45
N ALA A 35 3.46 -13.92 -1.06
CA ALA A 35 3.68 -15.37 -0.97
C ALA A 35 3.49 -16.14 -2.30
N ASP A 36 3.27 -15.46 -3.43
CA ASP A 36 3.17 -16.14 -4.73
C ASP A 36 4.55 -16.38 -5.34
N ASP A 37 4.89 -17.66 -5.49
CA ASP A 37 6.21 -18.19 -5.86
C ASP A 37 6.70 -17.87 -7.29
N SER A 38 5.92 -17.15 -8.09
CA SER A 38 6.27 -16.88 -9.50
C SER A 38 7.06 -15.59 -9.71
N GLY A 39 7.10 -14.68 -8.73
CA GLY A 39 7.63 -13.33 -8.91
C GLY A 39 8.94 -13.06 -8.16
N ASN A 40 9.95 -12.54 -8.87
CA ASN A 40 10.99 -11.73 -8.24
C ASN A 40 10.33 -10.41 -7.78
N TRP A 41 9.87 -10.40 -6.52
CA TRP A 41 9.21 -9.25 -5.93
C TRP A 41 10.23 -8.21 -5.47
N ILE A 42 10.06 -6.98 -5.95
CA ILE A 42 10.92 -5.84 -5.64
C ILE A 42 10.11 -4.81 -4.87
N PRO A 43 10.55 -4.38 -3.68
CA PRO A 43 9.86 -3.35 -2.92
C PRO A 43 10.20 -1.97 -3.49
N ILE A 44 9.19 -1.16 -3.77
CA ILE A 44 9.35 0.16 -4.39
C ILE A 44 9.26 1.29 -3.37
N LYS A 45 8.23 1.23 -2.51
CA LYS A 45 7.90 2.28 -1.54
C LYS A 45 7.32 1.71 -0.28
N VAL A 46 7.46 2.46 0.81
CA VAL A 46 6.99 2.07 2.14
C VAL A 46 6.45 3.27 2.89
N CYS A 47 5.38 3.06 3.65
CA CYS A 47 4.84 3.99 4.62
C CYS A 47 4.32 3.26 5.86
N CYS A 48 4.02 4.01 6.92
CA CYS A 48 3.46 3.48 8.16
C CYS A 48 2.21 4.25 8.56
N ASP A 49 1.27 3.56 9.22
CA ASP A 49 0.14 4.22 9.89
C ASP A 49 0.45 4.51 11.37
N SER A 50 -0.41 5.29 12.02
CA SER A 50 -0.26 5.64 13.43
C SER A 50 -0.39 4.45 14.40
N ARG A 51 -0.91 3.32 13.93
CA ARG A 51 -1.04 2.07 14.70
C ARG A 51 0.21 1.20 14.59
N GLY A 52 1.17 1.59 13.75
CA GLY A 52 2.43 0.90 13.55
C GLY A 52 2.42 -0.13 12.42
N PHE A 53 1.33 -0.25 11.65
CA PHE A 53 1.34 -1.12 10.47
C PHE A 53 2.20 -0.53 9.38
N VAL A 54 2.98 -1.39 8.74
CA VAL A 54 3.90 -1.05 7.66
C VAL A 54 3.27 -1.49 6.34
N TYR A 55 3.20 -0.59 5.38
CA TYR A 55 2.64 -0.84 4.05
C TYR A 55 3.75 -0.73 3.03
N ILE A 56 4.05 -1.83 2.34
CA ILE A 56 5.12 -1.87 1.34
C ILE A 56 4.46 -2.15 -0.02
N LEU A 57 4.75 -1.28 -0.98
CA LEU A 57 4.38 -1.46 -2.37
C LEU A 57 5.44 -2.34 -3.05
N TRP A 58 5.03 -3.50 -3.54
CA TRP A 58 5.88 -4.46 -4.26
C TRP A 58 5.52 -4.50 -5.73
N CYS A 59 6.51 -4.73 -6.58
CA CYS A 59 6.39 -4.95 -8.02
C CYS A 59 6.89 -6.35 -8.37
N SER A 60 6.16 -7.08 -9.20
CA SER A 60 6.67 -8.32 -9.78
C SER A 60 7.56 -7.98 -10.98
N GLY A 61 8.81 -8.43 -10.96
CA GLY A 61 9.79 -8.12 -12.01
C GLY A 61 9.42 -8.63 -13.40
N ASP A 62 8.52 -9.60 -13.49
CA ASP A 62 8.13 -10.35 -14.70
C ASP A 62 6.81 -9.87 -15.34
N ASN A 63 5.90 -9.28 -14.57
CA ASN A 63 4.49 -9.12 -14.97
C ASN A 63 3.89 -7.74 -14.64
N ARG A 64 4.72 -6.76 -14.23
CA ARG A 64 4.29 -5.42 -13.81
C ARG A 64 3.17 -5.42 -12.76
N ARG A 65 2.92 -6.55 -12.10
CA ARG A 65 1.88 -6.62 -11.07
C ARG A 65 2.36 -5.83 -9.88
N ARG A 66 1.44 -5.06 -9.30
CA ARG A 66 1.73 -4.29 -8.10
C ARG A 66 0.78 -4.65 -6.99
N VAL A 67 1.35 -4.84 -5.81
CA VAL A 67 0.59 -5.18 -4.62
C VAL A 67 1.12 -4.37 -3.45
N ILE A 68 0.23 -4.07 -2.51
CA ILE A 68 0.61 -3.53 -1.21
C ILE A 68 0.52 -4.65 -0.20
N VAL A 69 1.63 -4.91 0.48
CA VAL A 69 1.69 -5.84 1.60
C VAL A 69 1.63 -5.05 2.90
N GLN A 70 0.66 -5.39 3.74
CA GLN A 70 0.57 -4.88 5.10
C GLN A 70 1.30 -5.84 6.04
N ASN A 71 2.27 -5.32 6.78
CA ASN A 71 3.07 -6.02 7.76
C ASN A 71 2.97 -5.36 9.14
N SER A 72 3.40 -6.07 10.18
CA SER A 72 3.74 -5.49 11.48
C SER A 72 5.21 -5.79 11.76
N LEU A 73 5.94 -4.87 12.42
CA LEU A 73 7.26 -5.21 13.00
C LEU A 73 7.15 -6.27 14.10
N ASP A 74 5.97 -6.40 14.71
CA ASP A 74 5.75 -7.29 15.86
C ASP A 74 5.32 -8.70 15.42
N SER A 75 5.24 -8.96 14.11
CA SER A 75 4.80 -10.25 13.57
C SER A 75 5.50 -10.58 12.26
N GLU A 76 6.02 -11.80 12.18
CA GLU A 76 6.65 -12.37 10.98
C GLU A 76 5.66 -12.73 9.87
N ASN A 77 4.37 -12.45 10.05
CA ASN A 77 3.33 -12.81 9.08
C ASN A 77 2.87 -11.61 8.25
N VAL A 78 2.66 -11.87 6.95
CA VAL A 78 1.90 -10.98 6.08
C VAL A 78 0.47 -10.90 6.60
N LEU A 79 0.01 -9.69 6.92
CA LEU A 79 -1.33 -9.47 7.45
C LEU A 79 -2.36 -9.32 6.33
N ARG A 80 -1.94 -8.73 5.22
CA ARG A 80 -2.78 -8.52 4.03
C ARG A 80 -1.93 -8.30 2.79
N VAL A 81 -2.41 -8.82 1.66
CA VAL A 81 -1.96 -8.43 0.32
C VAL A 81 -3.11 -7.74 -0.41
N LEU A 82 -2.87 -6.53 -0.91
CA LEU A 82 -3.83 -5.71 -1.65
C LEU A 82 -3.32 -5.52 -3.07
N PRO A 83 -3.95 -6.12 -4.09
CA PRO A 83 -3.68 -5.77 -5.48
C PRO A 83 -3.99 -4.31 -5.74
N VAL A 84 -3.11 -3.64 -6.48
CA VAL A 84 -3.29 -2.25 -6.91
C VAL A 84 -3.06 -2.14 -8.42
N ASP A 85 -3.33 -0.95 -8.96
CA ASP A 85 -3.05 -0.61 -10.34
C ASP A 85 -1.58 -0.95 -10.71
N ASP A 86 -1.37 -1.56 -11.87
CA ASP A 86 -0.06 -2.05 -12.36
C ASP A 86 0.95 -0.90 -12.62
N ASN A 87 0.48 0.34 -12.57
CA ASN A 87 1.24 1.57 -12.69
C ASN A 87 1.40 2.32 -11.36
N ALA A 88 0.92 1.76 -10.23
CA ALA A 88 1.06 2.35 -8.90
C ALA A 88 2.53 2.52 -8.49
N PHE A 89 3.01 3.75 -8.29
CA PHE A 89 4.43 4.01 -8.04
C PHE A 89 4.71 4.57 -6.64
N SER A 90 3.70 5.14 -5.99
CA SER A 90 3.83 5.72 -4.66
C SER A 90 2.71 5.28 -3.74
N VAL A 91 3.04 5.12 -2.46
CA VAL A 91 2.09 4.81 -1.40
C VAL A 91 2.39 5.70 -0.19
N THR A 92 1.35 6.24 0.43
CA THR A 92 1.46 6.99 1.69
C THR A 92 0.21 6.84 2.54
N VAL A 93 0.31 7.19 3.82
CA VAL A 93 -0.84 7.29 4.71
C VAL A 93 -1.19 8.77 4.87
N MET A 94 -2.48 9.09 4.67
CA MET A 94 -3.03 10.40 4.91
C MET A 94 -3.97 10.36 6.11
N LYS A 95 -3.76 11.29 7.05
CA LYS A 95 -4.68 11.53 8.17
C LYS A 95 -5.64 12.66 7.80
N ALA A 96 -6.93 12.36 7.74
CA ALA A 96 -7.99 13.34 7.49
C ALA A 96 -9.18 13.07 8.41
N SER A 97 -9.68 14.12 9.08
CA SER A 97 -10.93 14.09 9.86
C SER A 97 -11.07 12.86 10.79
N ASN A 98 -10.04 12.61 11.60
CA ASN A 98 -9.94 11.51 12.58
C ASN A 98 -9.79 10.10 12.00
N LYS A 99 -9.58 9.95 10.69
CA LYS A 99 -9.31 8.66 10.05
C LYS A 99 -8.02 8.72 9.24
N GLU A 100 -7.27 7.62 9.28
CA GLU A 100 -6.15 7.40 8.38
C GLU A 100 -6.60 6.59 7.16
N ARG A 101 -6.09 6.96 5.99
CA ARG A 101 -6.37 6.31 4.71
C ARG A 101 -5.07 6.05 3.97
N LEU A 102 -5.05 4.97 3.19
CA LEU A 102 -3.94 4.69 2.29
C LEU A 102 -4.17 5.41 0.97
N LEU A 103 -3.18 6.15 0.53
CA LEU A 103 -3.15 6.79 -0.78
C LEU A 103 -2.18 6.02 -1.66
N VAL A 104 -2.59 5.73 -2.89
CA VAL A 104 -1.77 5.07 -3.89
C VAL A 104 -1.81 5.90 -5.16
N ALA A 105 -0.65 6.37 -5.59
CA ALA A 105 -0.53 7.20 -6.79
C ALA A 105 0.13 6.42 -7.92
N THR A 106 -0.44 6.54 -9.12
CA THR A 106 0.10 5.97 -10.35
C THR A 106 0.96 6.98 -11.09
N VAL A 107 2.06 6.56 -11.71
CA VAL A 107 2.98 7.50 -12.39
C VAL A 107 2.48 7.92 -13.78
N ASN A 108 2.21 6.97 -14.66
CA ASN A 108 1.83 7.27 -16.05
C ASN A 108 0.38 7.77 -16.24
N THR A 109 -0.53 7.45 -15.32
CA THR A 109 -1.97 7.76 -15.49
C THR A 109 -2.42 8.92 -14.61
N GLY A 110 -1.59 9.43 -13.70
CA GLY A 110 -1.94 10.55 -12.82
C GLY A 110 -3.05 10.27 -11.80
N LYS A 111 -3.50 9.00 -11.69
CA LYS A 111 -4.56 8.59 -10.77
C LYS A 111 -4.06 8.53 -9.32
N LEU A 112 -4.91 8.98 -8.41
CA LEU A 112 -4.78 8.82 -6.97
C LEU A 112 -5.93 7.95 -6.46
N ALA A 113 -5.60 6.72 -6.07
CA ALA A 113 -6.53 5.80 -5.45
C ALA A 113 -6.46 5.93 -3.92
N ILE A 114 -7.63 5.98 -3.28
CA ILE A 114 -7.79 6.12 -1.84
C ILE A 114 -8.41 4.84 -1.30
N TYR A 115 -7.79 4.24 -0.29
CA TYR A 115 -8.28 3.05 0.39
C TYR A 115 -8.47 3.32 1.87
N ASP A 116 -9.49 2.69 2.45
CA ASP A 116 -9.60 2.61 3.89
C ASP A 116 -8.53 1.66 4.45
N LEU A 117 -7.93 2.06 5.57
CA LEU A 117 -7.09 1.16 6.35
C LEU A 117 -7.99 0.17 7.07
N VAL A 118 -7.80 -1.12 6.80
CA VAL A 118 -8.54 -2.18 7.49
C VAL A 118 -8.09 -2.22 8.94
N SER A 119 -9.05 -2.34 9.86
CA SER A 119 -8.77 -2.65 11.26
C SER A 119 -8.98 -4.14 11.50
N PHE A 120 -8.13 -4.75 12.34
CA PHE A 120 -8.16 -6.18 12.68
C PHE A 120 -9.46 -6.66 13.36
N ARG A 121 -10.43 -5.76 13.62
CA ARG A 121 -11.61 -6.07 14.41
C ARG A 121 -12.76 -6.72 13.64
N THR A 122 -12.67 -6.87 12.32
CA THR A 122 -13.73 -7.54 11.57
C THR A 122 -13.12 -8.36 10.45
N ARG A 123 -13.51 -9.65 10.39
CA ARG A 123 -13.39 -10.52 9.21
C ARG A 123 -14.28 -10.00 8.05
N GLN A 124 -14.28 -8.70 7.80
CA GLN A 124 -14.79 -8.17 6.54
C GLN A 124 -13.72 -8.43 5.50
N ILE A 125 -14.16 -8.99 4.37
CA ILE A 125 -13.36 -9.12 3.16
C ILE A 125 -12.83 -7.72 2.87
N ALA A 126 -11.56 -7.52 3.19
CA ALA A 126 -10.89 -6.26 2.96
C ALA A 126 -11.04 -5.92 1.48
N THR A 127 -11.79 -4.87 1.18
CA THR A 127 -12.20 -4.56 -0.19
C THR A 127 -10.95 -4.39 -1.04
N ARG A 128 -10.88 -5.16 -2.14
CA ARG A 128 -9.78 -5.07 -3.12
C ARG A 128 -9.87 -3.79 -3.98
N ILE A 129 -10.86 -2.95 -3.72
CA ILE A 129 -11.24 -1.80 -4.53
C ILE A 129 -11.07 -0.52 -3.71
N PRO A 130 -10.52 0.55 -4.29
CA PRO A 130 -10.43 1.84 -3.64
C PRO A 130 -11.82 2.39 -3.33
N ILE A 131 -11.95 3.18 -2.25
CA ILE A 131 -13.20 3.91 -1.96
C ILE A 131 -13.38 5.10 -2.89
N LYS A 132 -12.27 5.62 -3.43
CA LYS A 132 -12.26 6.78 -4.32
C LYS A 132 -11.06 6.72 -5.26
N ILE A 133 -11.27 7.06 -6.52
CA ILE A 133 -10.19 7.38 -7.46
C ILE A 133 -10.36 8.83 -7.88
N VAL A 134 -9.27 9.58 -7.81
CA VAL A 134 -9.18 10.95 -8.32
C VAL A 134 -8.23 10.93 -9.51
N ASN A 135 -8.64 11.51 -10.63
CA ASN A 135 -7.77 11.75 -11.77
C ASN A 135 -7.69 13.26 -12.06
N ILE A 136 -6.53 13.73 -12.49
CA ILE A 136 -6.33 15.10 -12.95
C ILE A 136 -6.11 15.03 -14.46
N GLU A 137 -7.12 15.43 -15.22
CA GLU A 137 -7.12 15.41 -16.69
C GLU A 137 -7.29 16.84 -17.19
N ASN A 138 -6.27 17.39 -17.87
CA ASN A 138 -6.32 18.74 -18.45
C ASN A 138 -6.82 19.81 -17.45
N GLU A 139 -6.23 19.84 -16.25
CA GLU A 139 -6.61 20.74 -15.13
C GLU A 139 -8.00 20.49 -14.51
N ASN A 140 -8.76 19.52 -15.02
CA ASN A 140 -10.02 19.10 -14.43
C ASN A 140 -9.79 17.95 -13.45
N ILE A 141 -10.50 17.99 -12.32
CA ILE A 141 -10.49 16.91 -11.33
C ILE A 141 -11.69 16.00 -11.61
N VAL A 142 -11.43 14.80 -12.10
CA VAL A 142 -12.44 13.75 -12.28
C VAL A 142 -12.42 12.83 -11.08
N GLN A 143 -13.57 12.58 -10.47
CA GLN A 143 -13.67 11.76 -9.26
C GLN A 143 -14.64 10.61 -9.47
N TYR A 144 -14.20 9.42 -9.08
CA TYR A 144 -15.02 8.22 -9.03
C TYR A 144 -15.11 7.74 -7.60
N ASN A 145 -16.33 7.69 -7.07
CA ASN A 145 -16.59 7.09 -5.77
C ASN A 145 -17.06 5.66 -5.98
N PHE A 146 -16.60 4.77 -5.11
CA PHE A 146 -16.99 3.36 -5.12
C PHE A 146 -17.69 3.06 -3.80
N GLN A 147 -18.91 2.52 -3.90
CA GLN A 147 -19.64 2.02 -2.76
C GLN A 147 -19.89 0.53 -2.92
N TYR A 148 -19.79 -0.19 -1.80
CA TYR A 148 -20.17 -1.59 -1.73
C TYR A 148 -21.63 -1.68 -1.30
N VAL A 149 -22.45 -2.29 -2.14
CA VAL A 149 -23.84 -2.65 -1.82
C VAL A 149 -23.95 -4.17 -1.88
N GLY A 150 -23.68 -4.83 -0.75
CA GLY A 150 -23.59 -6.29 -0.67
C GLY A 150 -22.35 -6.83 -1.39
N ALA A 151 -22.54 -7.72 -2.37
CA ALA A 151 -21.48 -8.26 -3.22
C ALA A 151 -21.20 -7.41 -4.48
N ASN A 152 -22.01 -6.38 -4.73
CA ASN A 152 -21.92 -5.54 -5.92
C ASN A 152 -21.20 -4.23 -5.62
N VAL A 153 -20.52 -3.71 -6.64
CA VAL A 153 -19.76 -2.45 -6.59
C VAL A 153 -20.43 -1.49 -7.56
N THR A 154 -20.87 -0.34 -7.07
CA THR A 154 -21.40 0.74 -7.90
C THR A 154 -20.36 1.86 -8.04
N GLN A 155 -20.20 2.36 -9.26
CA GLN A 155 -19.33 3.49 -9.60
C GLN A 155 -20.20 4.70 -9.91
N GLU A 156 -19.97 5.81 -9.22
CA GLU A 156 -20.61 7.09 -9.48
C GLU A 156 -19.56 8.12 -9.91
N SER A 157 -19.86 8.85 -10.99
CA SER A 157 -19.07 9.97 -11.50
C SER A 157 -19.79 11.29 -11.20
N PHE A 158 -19.05 12.30 -10.75
CA PHE A 158 -19.54 13.65 -10.49
C PHE A 158 -18.80 14.67 -11.36
#